data_AF-A0A2D6FHY2-F1
#
_entry.id   AF-A0A2D6FHY2-F1
#
_cell.length_a   1.000
_cell.length_b   1.000
_cell.length_c   1.000
_cell.angle_alpha   90.00
_cell.angle_beta   90.00
_cell.angle_gamma   90.00
#
_symmetry.space_group_name_H-M   'P 1'
#
loop_
_entity.id
_entity.type
_entity.pdbx_description
1 polymer ?
#
loop_
_entity_poly.entity_id
_entity_poly.type
_entity_poly.pdbx_seq_one_letter_code
_entity_poly.pdbx_strand_id
1 'polypeptide(L)'
;MQAILPLREGAGKKQQRIPLGRVSLKEAELEGVRLGQMLRSETFAWELWEQGDEVPTGVITAGEFRAAARRLWEKNLGAHTSWRQKWGPALRKLPEGDGVPLTEKFLVAIVEGLEAGTAGRKIYGNILAQVADSVGIDGAAIRKAGAGYSPKNVQRRELPSGEEIEAASQLIQAPHWRWTFAVCATYGIRPHEIDGIQFSDEWDALIPDGHGVPVAASARATPPTRSTWPKPSTRNRCRP
;
A
#
# COMPACT_ATOMS: atom_id res chain seq x y z
N MET A 1 -28.91 -5.05 -8.71
CA MET A 1 -30.12 -5.85 -8.96
C MET A 1 -29.79 -6.96 -9.95
N GLN A 2 -30.47 -8.11 -9.88
CA GLN A 2 -30.18 -9.30 -10.70
C GLN A 2 -31.40 -9.62 -11.59
N ALA A 3 -31.17 -9.96 -12.85
CA ALA A 3 -32.23 -10.39 -13.78
C ALA A 3 -31.87 -11.75 -14.42
N ILE A 4 -32.89 -12.52 -14.78
CA ILE A 4 -32.77 -13.88 -15.34
C ILE A 4 -32.85 -13.79 -16.86
N LEU A 5 -31.80 -14.20 -17.57
CA LEU A 5 -31.69 -14.08 -19.02
C LEU A 5 -31.74 -15.45 -19.74
N PRO A 6 -32.23 -15.50 -21.00
CA PRO A 6 -32.16 -16.70 -21.85
C PRO A 6 -30.71 -17.05 -22.23
N LEU A 7 -30.43 -18.28 -22.67
CA LEU A 7 -29.08 -18.73 -23.08
C LEU A 7 -28.71 -18.25 -24.49
N ARG A 8 -27.42 -17.93 -24.69
CA ARG A 8 -26.83 -17.46 -25.95
C ARG A 8 -27.00 -18.42 -27.14
N GLU A 9 -27.01 -19.73 -26.88
CA GLU A 9 -27.04 -20.77 -27.93
C GLU A 9 -28.28 -21.68 -27.85
N GLY A 10 -29.42 -21.16 -27.37
CA GLY A 10 -30.73 -21.76 -27.61
C GLY A 10 -30.84 -23.29 -27.44
N ALA A 11 -30.56 -23.84 -26.26
CA ALA A 11 -31.17 -25.07 -25.74
C ALA A 11 -30.66 -25.36 -24.32
N GLY A 12 -31.46 -25.04 -23.30
CA GLY A 12 -31.18 -25.48 -21.93
C GLY A 12 -31.84 -24.63 -20.86
N LYS A 13 -32.03 -25.21 -19.67
CA LYS A 13 -32.56 -24.54 -18.46
C LYS A 13 -31.45 -23.93 -17.58
N LYS A 14 -30.32 -23.50 -18.16
CA LYS A 14 -29.21 -22.93 -17.38
C LYS A 14 -29.20 -21.41 -17.46
N GLN A 15 -29.09 -20.78 -16.29
CA GLN A 15 -29.17 -19.33 -16.10
C GLN A 15 -27.80 -18.68 -16.29
N GLN A 16 -27.74 -17.50 -16.93
CA GLN A 16 -26.53 -16.69 -17.01
C GLN A 16 -26.73 -15.34 -16.29
N ARG A 17 -25.69 -14.86 -15.61
CA ARG A 17 -25.67 -13.59 -14.87
C ARG A 17 -24.84 -12.58 -15.62
N ILE A 18 -25.36 -11.37 -15.81
CA ILE A 18 -24.62 -10.25 -16.41
C ILE A 18 -24.62 -9.08 -15.43
N PRO A 19 -23.45 -8.48 -15.11
CA PRO A 19 -23.40 -7.24 -14.37
C PRO A 19 -23.85 -6.08 -15.27
N LEU A 20 -24.81 -5.26 -14.82
CA LEU A 20 -25.34 -4.12 -15.59
C LEU A 20 -24.34 -2.97 -15.80
N GLY A 21 -23.13 -3.03 -15.21
CA GLY A 21 -22.06 -2.06 -15.47
C GLY A 21 -22.35 -0.60 -15.07
N ARG A 22 -23.42 -0.33 -14.32
CA ARG A 22 -23.82 1.05 -13.94
C ARG A 22 -23.24 1.48 -12.60
N VAL A 23 -22.86 2.76 -12.52
CA VAL A 23 -22.22 3.38 -11.37
C VAL A 23 -23.24 3.80 -10.30
N SER A 24 -24.48 4.13 -10.70
CA SER A 24 -25.57 4.53 -9.80
C SER A 24 -26.57 3.41 -9.55
N LEU A 25 -27.02 3.28 -8.29
CA LEU A 25 -28.05 2.31 -7.90
C LEU A 25 -29.39 2.58 -8.60
N LYS A 26 -29.77 3.85 -8.77
CA LYS A 26 -31.02 4.24 -9.45
C LYS A 26 -30.98 3.92 -10.94
N GLU A 27 -29.82 4.10 -11.57
CA GLU A 27 -29.62 3.74 -12.99
C GLU A 27 -29.66 2.21 -13.16
N ALA A 28 -29.03 1.46 -12.25
CA ALA A 28 -29.08 0.01 -12.25
C ALA A 28 -30.50 -0.54 -12.02
N GLU A 29 -31.32 0.16 -11.23
CA GLU A 29 -32.71 -0.18 -10.99
C GLU A 29 -33.58 0.04 -12.23
N LEU A 30 -33.48 1.23 -12.84
CA LEU A 30 -34.22 1.58 -14.06
C LEU A 30 -33.89 0.61 -15.20
N GLU A 31 -32.60 0.30 -15.37
CA GLU A 31 -32.14 -0.63 -16.41
C GLU A 31 -32.58 -2.07 -16.11
N GLY A 32 -32.62 -2.48 -14.84
CA GLY A 32 -33.19 -3.75 -14.42
C GLY A 32 -34.68 -3.88 -14.74
N VAL A 33 -35.45 -2.81 -14.54
CA VAL A 33 -36.88 -2.76 -14.92
C VAL A 33 -37.03 -2.87 -16.43
N ARG A 34 -36.22 -2.12 -17.19
CA ARG A 34 -36.22 -2.14 -18.66
C ARG A 34 -35.90 -3.53 -19.21
N LEU A 35 -34.87 -4.19 -18.67
CA LEU A 35 -34.51 -5.55 -19.05
C LEU A 35 -35.64 -6.54 -18.71
N GLY A 36 -36.26 -6.40 -17.53
CA GLY A 36 -37.43 -7.20 -17.15
C GLY A 36 -38.63 -7.01 -18.09
N GLN A 37 -38.80 -5.82 -18.67
CA GLN A 37 -39.82 -5.57 -19.69
C GLN A 37 -39.48 -6.29 -21.00
N MET A 38 -38.25 -6.17 -21.50
CA MET A 38 -37.81 -6.83 -22.75
C MET A 38 -37.94 -8.35 -22.69
N LEU A 39 -37.66 -8.95 -21.54
CA LEU A 39 -37.83 -10.39 -21.31
C LEU A 39 -39.30 -10.82 -21.35
N ARG A 40 -40.19 -10.01 -20.77
CA ARG A 40 -41.64 -10.28 -20.80
C ARG A 40 -42.26 -10.08 -22.18
N SER A 41 -41.70 -9.19 -22.99
CA SER A 41 -42.16 -8.93 -24.35
C SER A 41 -41.49 -9.81 -25.41
N GLU A 42 -40.60 -10.73 -25.03
CA GLU A 42 -39.81 -11.57 -25.95
C GLU A 42 -39.00 -10.77 -27.00
N THR A 43 -38.79 -9.48 -26.76
CA THR A 43 -38.03 -8.58 -27.65
C THR A 43 -36.57 -8.47 -27.22
N PHE A 44 -36.11 -9.34 -26.33
CA PHE A 44 -34.73 -9.35 -25.88
C PHE A 44 -33.81 -9.84 -27.01
N ALA A 45 -32.85 -9.01 -27.39
CA ALA A 45 -31.83 -9.29 -28.40
C ALA A 45 -30.44 -9.11 -27.78
N TRP A 46 -29.57 -10.09 -27.94
CA TRP A 46 -28.22 -10.08 -27.35
C TRP A 46 -27.33 -8.99 -27.95
N GLU A 47 -27.58 -8.63 -29.20
CA GLU A 47 -26.86 -7.64 -29.98
C GLU A 47 -26.92 -6.24 -29.35
N LEU A 48 -28.02 -5.92 -28.66
CA LEU A 48 -28.20 -4.65 -27.92
C LEU A 48 -27.35 -4.58 -26.64
N TRP A 49 -26.87 -5.73 -26.16
CA TRP A 49 -26.09 -5.87 -24.92
C TRP A 49 -24.63 -6.26 -25.20
N GLU A 50 -24.33 -6.75 -26.42
CA GLU A 50 -22.98 -6.96 -26.95
C GLU A 50 -22.37 -5.67 -27.51
N GLN A 51 -23.20 -4.67 -27.84
CA GLN A 51 -22.78 -3.27 -27.87
C GLN A 51 -22.50 -2.84 -26.42
N GLY A 52 -21.43 -3.38 -25.84
CA GLY A 52 -20.80 -2.75 -24.70
C GLY A 52 -20.58 -1.31 -25.08
N ASP A 53 -21.08 -0.39 -24.25
CA ASP A 53 -20.86 1.04 -24.43
C ASP A 53 -19.41 1.21 -24.88
N GLU A 54 -19.19 1.67 -26.13
CA GLU A 54 -17.86 1.88 -26.68
C GLU A 54 -17.05 2.56 -25.60
N VAL A 55 -16.07 1.85 -25.03
CA VAL A 55 -15.21 2.42 -23.99
C VAL A 55 -14.65 3.67 -24.63
N PRO A 56 -15.02 4.89 -24.16
CA PRO A 56 -14.65 6.09 -24.86
C PRO A 56 -13.14 6.07 -24.99
N THR A 57 -12.62 6.24 -26.22
CA THR A 57 -11.20 6.23 -26.49
C THR A 57 -10.53 7.25 -25.56
N GLY A 58 -9.76 6.77 -24.58
CA GLY A 58 -9.22 7.59 -23.48
C GLY A 58 -9.67 7.19 -22.06
N VAL A 59 -10.52 6.16 -21.90
CA VAL A 59 -10.87 5.61 -20.59
C VAL A 59 -10.05 4.35 -20.31
N ILE A 60 -9.28 4.38 -19.23
CA ILE A 60 -8.41 3.27 -18.84
C ILE A 60 -9.19 2.24 -18.06
N THR A 61 -8.96 0.99 -18.41
CA THR A 61 -9.60 -0.15 -17.77
C THR A 61 -8.87 -0.53 -16.46
N ALA A 62 -9.57 -1.25 -15.58
CA ALA A 62 -9.00 -1.70 -14.31
C ALA A 62 -7.79 -2.64 -14.51
N GLY A 63 -7.80 -3.47 -15.56
CA GLY A 63 -6.67 -4.31 -15.94
C GLY A 63 -5.45 -3.49 -16.36
N GLU A 64 -5.65 -2.50 -17.24
CA GLU A 64 -4.59 -1.58 -17.67
C GLU A 64 -4.01 -0.78 -16.50
N PHE A 65 -4.86 -0.34 -15.57
CA PHE A 65 -4.43 0.37 -14.37
C PHE A 65 -3.58 -0.52 -13.46
N ARG A 66 -3.95 -1.79 -13.26
CA ARG A 66 -3.14 -2.76 -12.51
C ARG A 66 -1.80 -3.02 -13.20
N ALA A 67 -1.80 -3.15 -14.52
CA ALA A 67 -0.58 -3.33 -15.30
C ALA A 67 0.34 -2.11 -15.22
N ALA A 68 -0.22 -0.90 -15.30
CA ALA A 68 0.51 0.35 -15.11
C ALA A 68 1.11 0.45 -13.70
N ALA A 69 0.33 0.10 -12.67
CA ALA A 69 0.84 0.04 -11.30
C ALA A 69 2.01 -0.93 -11.14
N ARG A 70 1.93 -2.09 -11.81
CA ARG A 70 3.02 -3.07 -11.82
C ARG A 70 4.28 -2.51 -12.48
N ARG A 71 4.15 -1.92 -13.67
CA ARG A 71 5.27 -1.28 -14.39
C ARG A 71 5.88 -0.14 -13.58
N LEU A 72 5.05 0.68 -12.94
CA LEU A 72 5.50 1.80 -12.12
C LEU A 72 6.28 1.31 -10.90
N TRP A 73 5.80 0.26 -10.23
CA TRP A 73 6.51 -0.36 -9.11
C TRP A 73 7.85 -0.96 -9.53
N GLU A 74 7.90 -1.67 -10.65
CA GLU A 74 9.14 -2.26 -11.20
C GLU A 74 10.14 -1.18 -11.63
N LYS A 75 9.68 -0.10 -12.26
CA LYS A 75 10.51 1.02 -12.71
C LYS A 75 11.07 1.83 -11.56
N ASN A 76 10.26 2.10 -10.53
CA ASN A 76 10.66 3.02 -9.47
C ASN A 76 11.34 2.31 -8.30
N LEU A 77 10.97 1.08 -7.92
CA LEU A 77 11.35 0.54 -6.60
C LEU A 77 11.31 -0.99 -6.51
N GLY A 78 12.28 -1.66 -7.14
CA GLY A 78 12.68 -3.01 -6.71
C GLY A 78 13.22 -3.10 -5.26
N ALA A 79 13.36 -1.97 -4.52
CA ALA A 79 14.15 -1.92 -3.29
C ALA A 79 13.45 -1.44 -2.00
N HIS A 80 12.41 -0.58 -2.00
CA HIS A 80 11.97 0.07 -0.73
C HIS A 80 10.47 0.07 -0.40
N THR A 81 9.58 -0.33 -1.31
CA THR A 81 8.16 -0.51 -0.96
C THR A 81 7.67 -1.90 -1.30
N SER A 82 7.17 -2.62 -0.30
CA SER A 82 6.70 -3.98 -0.45
C SER A 82 5.41 -3.98 -1.27
N TRP A 83 5.47 -4.55 -2.47
CA TRP A 83 4.30 -4.82 -3.32
C TRP A 83 3.18 -5.49 -2.51
N ARG A 84 3.56 -6.51 -1.73
CA ARG A 84 2.65 -7.30 -0.90
C ARG A 84 1.95 -6.49 0.20
N GLN A 85 2.60 -5.53 0.84
CA GLN A 85 2.01 -4.84 1.99
C GLN A 85 1.33 -3.51 1.63
N LYS A 86 1.73 -2.85 0.54
CA LYS A 86 1.21 -1.52 0.18
C LYS A 86 0.45 -1.51 -1.14
N TRP A 87 1.10 -1.93 -2.23
CA TRP A 87 0.54 -1.83 -3.59
C TRP A 87 -0.61 -2.81 -3.84
N GLY A 88 -0.38 -4.09 -3.61
CA GLY A 88 -1.38 -5.14 -3.82
C GLY A 88 -2.68 -4.90 -3.04
N PRO A 89 -2.64 -4.55 -1.74
CA PRO A 89 -3.85 -4.18 -0.99
C PRO A 89 -4.62 -2.98 -1.58
N ALA A 90 -3.93 -1.94 -2.05
CA ALA A 90 -4.58 -0.78 -2.66
C ALA A 90 -5.26 -1.15 -3.99
N LEU A 91 -4.59 -1.93 -4.84
CA LEU A 91 -5.12 -2.37 -6.14
C LEU A 91 -6.27 -3.38 -6.01
N ARG A 92 -6.34 -4.12 -4.89
CA ARG A 92 -7.48 -5.01 -4.57
C ARG A 92 -8.78 -4.25 -4.26
N LYS A 93 -8.73 -2.92 -4.08
CA LYS A 93 -9.93 -2.09 -3.93
C LYS A 93 -10.57 -1.72 -5.27
N LEU A 94 -9.87 -1.96 -6.38
CA LEU A 94 -10.42 -1.80 -7.72
C LEU A 94 -11.45 -2.91 -8.01
N PRO A 95 -12.44 -2.64 -8.88
CA PRO A 95 -13.52 -3.58 -9.19
C PRO A 95 -12.97 -4.87 -9.79
N GLU A 96 -13.60 -5.99 -9.46
CA GLU A 96 -13.27 -7.29 -10.05
C GLU A 96 -13.66 -7.28 -11.54
N GLY A 97 -12.71 -7.65 -12.40
CA GLY A 97 -12.83 -7.54 -13.86
C GLY A 97 -11.84 -6.55 -14.45
N ASP A 98 -11.17 -6.96 -15.52
CA ASP A 98 -10.13 -6.15 -16.15
C ASP A 98 -10.69 -5.10 -17.11
N GLY A 99 -11.86 -5.34 -17.72
CA GLY A 99 -12.48 -4.41 -18.67
C GLY A 99 -13.30 -3.28 -18.05
N VAL A 100 -13.32 -3.14 -16.72
CA VAL A 100 -14.12 -2.09 -16.07
C VAL A 100 -13.45 -0.73 -16.27
N PRO A 101 -14.13 0.27 -16.85
CA PRO A 101 -13.56 1.61 -17.01
C PRO A 101 -13.33 2.29 -15.66
N LEU A 102 -12.14 2.85 -15.46
CA LEU A 102 -11.78 3.63 -14.29
C LEU A 102 -11.76 5.11 -14.64
N THR A 103 -12.39 5.90 -13.77
CA THR A 103 -12.39 7.36 -13.84
C THR A 103 -11.76 7.92 -12.58
N GLU A 104 -11.29 9.17 -12.65
CA GLU A 104 -10.79 9.91 -11.49
C GLU A 104 -11.79 9.89 -10.32
N LYS A 105 -13.07 10.16 -10.60
CA LYS A 105 -14.14 10.16 -9.59
C LYS A 105 -14.29 8.82 -8.89
N PHE A 106 -14.15 7.72 -9.63
CA PHE A 106 -14.21 6.38 -9.07
C PHE A 106 -13.02 6.11 -8.12
N LEU A 107 -11.82 6.53 -8.52
CA LEU A 107 -10.62 6.40 -7.68
C LEU A 107 -10.70 7.27 -6.41
N VAL A 108 -11.25 8.47 -6.52
CA VAL A 108 -11.55 9.33 -5.36
C VAL A 108 -12.51 8.63 -4.40
N ALA A 109 -13.63 8.08 -4.91
CA ALA A 109 -14.62 7.39 -4.10
C ALA A 109 -14.04 6.17 -3.35
N ILE A 110 -13.11 5.44 -3.97
CA ILE A 110 -12.39 4.35 -3.29
C ILE A 110 -11.63 4.86 -2.06
N VAL A 111 -10.90 5.98 -2.20
CA VAL A 111 -10.08 6.54 -1.13
C VAL A 111 -10.96 7.15 -0.03
N GLU A 112 -12.07 7.80 -0.41
CA GLU A 112 -13.02 8.39 0.54
C GLU A 112 -13.78 7.35 1.35
N GLY A 113 -14.01 6.16 0.77
CA GLY A 113 -14.59 5.01 1.48
C GLY A 113 -13.67 4.39 2.54
N LEU A 114 -12.40 4.81 2.62
CA LEU A 114 -11.48 4.41 3.69
C LEU A 114 -11.64 5.35 4.89
N GLU A 115 -11.40 4.79 6.08
CA GLU A 115 -11.45 5.55 7.33
C GLU A 115 -10.53 6.78 7.29
N ALA A 116 -11.12 7.94 7.57
CA ALA A 116 -10.44 9.23 7.54
C ALA A 116 -9.31 9.30 8.56
N GLY A 117 -8.25 10.03 8.23
CA GLY A 117 -7.15 10.27 9.17
C GLY A 117 -6.25 9.04 9.44
N THR A 118 -6.40 7.93 8.72
CA THR A 118 -5.58 6.74 8.88
C THR A 118 -4.35 6.72 7.96
N ALA A 119 -3.29 6.02 8.39
CA ALA A 119 -2.11 5.80 7.56
C ALA A 119 -2.44 5.03 6.27
N GLY A 120 -3.36 4.06 6.35
CA GLY A 120 -3.81 3.27 5.21
C GLY A 120 -4.43 4.12 4.11
N ARG A 121 -5.35 5.03 4.47
CA ARG A 121 -5.99 5.96 3.53
C ARG A 121 -4.97 6.83 2.80
N LYS A 122 -3.98 7.38 3.52
CA LYS A 122 -2.90 8.17 2.93
C LYS A 122 -2.01 7.36 1.98
N ILE A 123 -1.64 6.14 2.37
CA ILE A 123 -0.83 5.26 1.53
C ILE A 123 -1.59 4.92 0.24
N TYR A 124 -2.88 4.57 0.35
CA TYR A 124 -3.67 4.14 -0.80
C TYR A 124 -3.93 5.32 -1.75
N GLY A 125 -4.31 6.48 -1.22
CA GLY A 125 -4.45 7.70 -2.01
C GLY A 125 -3.17 8.07 -2.76
N ASN A 126 -2.00 7.96 -2.11
CA ASN A 126 -0.72 8.21 -2.77
C ASN A 126 -0.39 7.20 -3.86
N ILE A 127 -0.65 5.90 -3.66
CA ILE A 127 -0.40 4.86 -4.65
C ILE A 127 -1.33 5.04 -5.85
N LEU A 128 -2.63 5.15 -5.61
CA LEU A 128 -3.62 5.31 -6.68
C LEU A 128 -3.39 6.60 -7.47
N ALA A 129 -3.03 7.70 -6.81
CA ALA A 129 -2.68 8.95 -7.49
C ALA A 129 -1.44 8.80 -8.39
N GLN A 130 -0.38 8.14 -7.90
CA GLN A 130 0.83 7.92 -8.71
C GLN A 130 0.55 7.05 -9.94
N VAL A 131 -0.30 6.03 -9.79
CA VAL A 131 -0.69 5.19 -10.93
C VAL A 131 -1.56 5.98 -11.89
N ALA A 132 -2.53 6.75 -11.38
CA ALA A 132 -3.36 7.64 -12.19
C ALA A 132 -2.51 8.62 -13.03
N ASP A 133 -1.56 9.30 -12.38
CA ASP A 133 -0.63 10.24 -13.03
C ASP A 133 0.16 9.52 -14.14
N SER A 134 0.60 8.28 -13.91
CA SER A 134 1.36 7.49 -14.89
C SER A 134 0.56 7.08 -16.13
N VAL A 135 -0.76 7.15 -16.05
CA VAL A 135 -1.66 6.75 -17.13
C VAL A 135 -2.49 7.91 -17.70
N GLY A 136 -2.15 9.15 -17.33
CA GLY A 136 -2.79 10.35 -17.88
C GLY A 136 -4.07 10.79 -17.17
N ILE A 137 -4.41 10.21 -16.01
CA ILE A 137 -5.49 10.68 -15.14
C ILE A 137 -4.88 11.60 -14.08
N ASP A 138 -5.45 12.79 -13.88
CA ASP A 138 -4.96 13.72 -12.83
C ASP A 138 -5.14 13.11 -11.42
N GLY A 139 -4.03 12.80 -10.76
CA GLY A 139 -4.00 12.25 -9.42
C GLY A 139 -4.20 13.27 -8.30
N ALA A 140 -4.32 14.57 -8.59
CA ALA A 140 -4.41 15.62 -7.58
C ALA A 140 -5.61 15.44 -6.64
N ALA A 141 -6.81 15.18 -7.17
CA ALA A 141 -7.99 14.96 -6.36
C ALA A 141 -7.90 13.67 -5.52
N ILE A 142 -7.34 12.60 -6.10
CA ILE A 142 -7.13 11.31 -5.43
C ILE A 142 -6.17 11.48 -4.24
N ARG A 143 -5.08 12.23 -4.44
CA ARG A 143 -4.09 12.55 -3.41
C ARG A 143 -4.70 13.40 -2.30
N LYS A 144 -5.54 14.37 -2.66
CA LYS A 144 -6.29 15.21 -1.71
C LYS A 144 -7.28 14.37 -0.88
N ALA A 145 -8.00 13.44 -1.50
CA ALA A 145 -8.91 12.54 -0.81
C ALA A 145 -8.19 11.64 0.22
N GLY A 146 -6.93 11.30 -0.04
CA GLY A 146 -6.07 10.53 0.87
C GLY A 146 -5.42 11.34 2.00
N ALA A 147 -5.57 12.67 2.00
CA ALA A 147 -4.92 13.53 2.99
C ALA A 147 -5.54 13.38 4.40
N GLY A 148 -4.90 14.02 5.39
CA GLY A 148 -5.41 14.09 6.76
C GLY A 148 -4.66 13.23 7.78
N TYR A 149 -3.88 12.21 7.36
CA TYR A 149 -2.95 11.53 8.26
C TYR A 149 -1.63 12.30 8.40
N SER A 150 -1.38 12.76 9.62
CA SER A 150 -0.20 13.52 10.03
C SER A 150 0.48 12.83 11.22
N PRO A 151 1.80 13.00 11.45
CA PRO A 151 2.45 12.58 12.69
C PRO A 151 1.75 13.10 13.95
N LYS A 152 1.00 14.21 13.85
CA LYS A 152 0.15 14.76 14.94
C LYS A 152 -1.00 13.84 15.35
N ASN A 153 -1.40 12.90 14.48
CA ASN A 153 -2.47 11.94 14.75
C ASN A 153 -1.94 10.66 15.39
N VAL A 154 -0.62 10.50 15.51
CA VAL A 154 -0.02 9.35 16.18
C VAL A 154 -0.11 9.62 17.68
N GLN A 155 -0.71 8.69 18.43
CA GLN A 155 -0.71 8.75 19.88
C GLN A 155 0.72 8.92 20.38
N ARG A 156 0.94 9.97 21.18
CA ARG A 156 2.24 10.20 21.80
C ARG A 156 2.54 9.01 22.69
N ARG A 157 3.56 8.24 22.30
CA ARG A 157 4.05 7.15 23.13
C ARG A 157 4.86 7.76 24.27
N GLU A 158 4.61 7.29 25.48
CA GLU A 158 5.52 7.53 26.59
C GLU A 158 6.81 6.77 26.28
N LEU A 159 7.94 7.47 26.37
CA LEU A 159 9.24 6.87 26.16
C LEU A 159 9.75 6.38 27.52
N PRO A 160 10.38 5.19 27.58
CA PRO A 160 10.96 4.71 28.82
C PRO A 160 12.09 5.64 29.27
N SER A 161 12.24 5.77 30.58
CA SER A 161 13.38 6.41 31.24
C SER A 161 14.68 5.63 31.02
N GLY A 162 15.83 6.26 31.28
CA GLY A 162 17.13 5.59 31.21
C GLY A 162 17.20 4.35 32.11
N GLU A 163 16.66 4.45 33.33
CA GLU A 163 16.63 3.34 34.30
C GLU A 163 15.78 2.16 33.79
N GLU A 164 14.63 2.44 33.19
CA GLU A 164 13.77 1.41 32.58
C GLU A 164 14.45 0.72 31.39
N ILE A 165 15.19 1.49 30.58
CA ILE A 165 15.98 0.94 29.47
C ILE A 165 17.08 0.02 30.00
N GLU A 166 17.81 0.43 31.05
CA GLU A 166 18.86 -0.38 31.65
C GLU A 166 18.31 -1.67 32.26
N ALA A 167 17.21 -1.59 33.01
CA ALA A 167 16.53 -2.75 33.57
C ALA A 167 16.06 -3.71 32.47
N ALA A 168 15.45 -3.19 31.39
CA ALA A 168 15.02 -4.00 30.25
C ALA A 168 16.20 -4.70 29.55
N SER A 169 17.35 -4.03 29.42
CA SER A 169 18.57 -4.61 28.86
C SER A 169 19.05 -5.85 29.66
N GLN A 170 18.98 -5.78 31.00
CA GLN A 170 19.41 -6.87 31.87
C GLN A 170 18.53 -8.14 31.73
N LEU A 171 17.25 -7.99 31.35
CA LEU A 171 16.35 -9.12 31.12
C LEU A 171 16.73 -9.95 29.88
N ILE A 172 17.42 -9.33 28.90
CA ILE A 172 17.82 -9.99 27.66
C ILE A 172 18.97 -10.95 27.95
N GLN A 173 18.72 -12.26 27.88
CA GLN A 173 19.71 -13.29 28.22
C GLN A 173 20.80 -13.44 27.15
N ALA A 174 20.42 -13.34 25.88
CA ALA A 174 21.34 -13.51 24.76
C ALA A 174 22.26 -12.28 24.64
N PRO A 175 23.60 -12.44 24.77
CA PRO A 175 24.53 -11.29 24.79
C PRO A 175 24.49 -10.44 23.53
N HIS A 176 24.29 -11.06 22.36
CA HIS A 176 24.21 -10.34 21.08
C HIS A 176 22.93 -9.48 20.99
N TRP A 177 21.78 -9.98 21.47
CA TRP A 177 20.55 -9.19 21.53
C TRP A 177 20.61 -8.07 22.56
N ARG A 178 21.29 -8.30 23.69
CA ARG A 178 21.52 -7.27 24.71
C ARG A 178 22.37 -6.13 24.15
N TRP A 179 23.43 -6.46 23.41
CA TRP A 179 24.27 -5.48 22.72
C TRP A 179 23.48 -4.69 21.67
N THR A 180 22.72 -5.38 20.80
CA THR A 180 21.83 -4.77 19.80
C THR A 180 20.86 -3.79 20.43
N PHE A 181 20.20 -4.18 21.52
CA PHE A 181 19.29 -3.33 22.27
C PHE A 181 20.00 -2.07 22.82
N ALA A 182 21.17 -2.24 23.44
CA ALA A 182 21.94 -1.14 23.99
C ALA A 182 22.39 -0.14 22.91
N VAL A 183 22.83 -0.62 21.75
CA VAL A 183 23.22 0.21 20.60
C VAL A 183 22.02 0.99 20.05
N CYS A 184 20.87 0.33 19.85
CA CYS A 184 19.62 0.99 19.48
C CYS A 184 19.23 2.10 20.46
N ALA A 185 19.28 1.81 21.76
CA ALA A 185 18.88 2.77 22.80
C ALA A 185 19.84 3.97 22.92
N THR A 186 21.15 3.74 22.78
CA THR A 186 22.18 4.77 22.97
C THR A 186 22.27 5.74 21.79
N TYR A 187 22.21 5.21 20.56
CA TYR A 187 22.42 5.99 19.34
C TYR A 187 21.13 6.25 18.55
N GLY A 188 20.00 5.66 18.94
CA GLY A 188 18.71 5.83 18.26
C GLY A 188 18.63 5.13 16.90
N ILE A 189 19.44 4.07 16.71
CA ILE A 189 19.51 3.28 15.47
C ILE A 189 18.27 2.39 15.37
N ARG A 190 17.71 2.22 14.17
CA ARG A 190 16.61 1.27 13.95
C ARG A 190 17.14 -0.16 13.94
N PRO A 191 16.41 -1.16 14.46
CA PRO A 191 16.93 -2.52 14.57
C PRO A 191 17.50 -3.13 13.27
N HIS A 192 16.95 -2.75 12.11
CA HIS A 192 17.40 -3.24 10.81
C HIS A 192 18.64 -2.51 10.26
N GLU A 193 19.05 -1.39 10.85
CA GLU A 193 20.24 -0.63 10.47
C GLU A 193 21.51 -1.19 11.16
N ILE A 194 21.36 -2.07 12.15
CA ILE A 194 22.47 -2.65 12.92
C ILE A 194 23.42 -3.49 12.06
N ASP A 195 22.91 -4.16 11.02
CA ASP A 195 23.69 -5.11 10.23
C ASP A 195 24.90 -4.48 9.50
N GLY A 196 24.90 -3.16 9.33
CA GLY A 196 25.98 -2.44 8.64
C GLY A 196 26.70 -1.38 9.48
N ILE A 197 26.39 -1.27 10.78
CA ILE A 197 26.95 -0.19 11.61
C ILE A 197 28.46 -0.29 11.76
N GLN A 198 29.13 0.85 11.65
CA GLN A 198 30.55 1.01 12.02
C GLN A 198 30.68 2.02 13.16
N PHE A 199 31.76 1.93 13.91
CA PHE A 199 32.09 2.90 14.96
C PHE A 199 33.39 3.58 14.63
N SER A 200 33.44 4.91 14.77
CA SER A 200 34.71 5.66 14.73
C SER A 200 35.57 5.35 15.96
N ASP A 201 36.80 5.86 15.98
CA ASP A 201 37.67 5.75 17.16
C ASP A 201 37.12 6.55 18.35
N GLU A 202 36.34 7.60 18.05
CA GLU A 202 35.60 8.46 18.98
C GLU A 202 34.25 7.88 19.41
N TRP A 203 33.90 6.66 18.97
CA TRP A 203 32.63 5.97 19.22
C TRP A 203 31.38 6.58 18.56
N ASP A 204 31.55 7.35 17.50
CA ASP A 204 30.41 7.76 16.69
C ASP A 204 29.86 6.58 15.90
N ALA A 205 28.54 6.39 15.94
CA ALA A 205 27.86 5.38 15.14
C ALA A 205 27.73 5.87 13.69
N LEU A 206 28.43 5.20 12.79
CA LEU A 206 28.38 5.42 11.35
C LEU A 206 27.37 4.46 10.74
N ILE A 207 26.21 5.00 10.36
CA ILE A 207 25.14 4.23 9.74
C ILE A 207 25.34 4.24 8.23
N PRO A 208 25.39 3.08 7.56
CA PRO A 208 25.42 3.05 6.11
C PRO A 208 24.05 3.47 5.58
N ASP A 209 23.93 4.73 5.20
CA ASP A 209 22.83 5.15 4.34
C ASP A 209 23.04 4.47 2.98
N GLY A 210 21.95 3.96 2.37
CA GLY A 210 21.95 3.38 1.02
C GLY A 210 22.42 4.33 -0.10
N HIS A 211 22.93 5.51 0.27
CA HIS A 211 23.50 6.56 -0.57
C HIS A 211 25.01 6.79 -0.35
N GLY A 212 25.69 5.98 0.48
CA GLY A 212 27.16 5.95 0.54
C GLY A 212 27.85 7.07 1.34
N VAL A 213 27.09 7.89 2.08
CA VAL A 213 27.64 8.86 3.03
C VAL A 213 27.21 8.45 4.43
N PRO A 214 28.12 7.97 5.30
CA PRO A 214 27.74 7.60 6.66
C PRO A 214 27.35 8.86 7.44
N VAL A 215 26.15 8.85 8.00
CA VAL A 215 25.72 9.90 8.93
C VAL A 215 26.20 9.48 10.32
N ALA A 216 26.98 10.35 10.96
CA ALA A 216 27.37 10.17 12.35
C ALA A 216 26.16 10.41 13.26
N ALA A 217 25.72 9.37 13.95
CA ALA A 217 24.83 9.50 15.08
C ALA A 217 25.68 9.60 16.35
N SER A 218 25.80 10.81 16.90
CA SER A 218 26.40 11.00 18.22
C SER A 218 25.45 10.47 19.29
N ALA A 219 25.98 9.80 20.32
CA ALA A 219 25.18 9.36 21.45
C ALA A 219 24.42 10.55 22.07
N ARG A 220 23.12 10.38 22.33
CA ARG A 220 22.30 11.44 22.98
C ARG A 220 22.52 11.50 24.50
N ALA A 221 23.27 10.54 25.03
CA ALA A 221 23.70 10.43 26.41
C ALA A 221 25.20 10.07 26.43
N THR A 222 25.90 10.43 27.51
CA THR A 222 27.30 10.03 27.69
C THR A 222 27.40 8.50 27.62
N PRO A 223 28.11 7.92 26.65
CA PRO A 223 28.26 6.47 26.59
C PRO A 223 28.92 5.98 27.88
N PRO A 224 28.47 4.84 28.45
CA PRO A 224 29.06 4.31 29.67
C PRO A 224 30.55 4.07 29.48
N THR A 225 31.33 4.28 30.55
CA THR A 225 32.80 4.27 30.52
C THR A 225 33.37 2.99 29.92
N ARG A 226 34.55 3.13 29.28
CA ARG A 226 35.39 2.16 28.53
C ARG A 226 35.50 0.71 29.08
N SER A 227 35.04 0.44 30.30
CA SER A 227 35.12 -0.85 31.00
C SER A 227 33.85 -1.70 30.92
N THR A 228 32.68 -1.17 30.53
CA THR A 228 31.41 -1.92 30.63
C THR A 228 30.99 -2.66 29.36
N TRP A 229 31.55 -2.30 28.21
CA TRP A 229 31.28 -2.98 26.93
C TRP A 229 32.59 -3.23 26.18
N PRO A 230 32.98 -4.50 25.92
CA PRO A 230 34.12 -4.77 25.08
C PRO A 230 33.82 -4.25 23.66
N LYS A 231 34.78 -3.55 23.04
CA LYS A 231 34.73 -3.27 21.59
C LYS A 231 34.51 -4.62 20.88
N PRO A 232 33.48 -4.77 20.02
CA PRO A 232 33.37 -5.96 19.21
C PRO A 232 34.66 -6.07 18.39
N SER A 233 35.39 -7.18 18.55
CA SER A 233 36.59 -7.39 17.75
C SER A 233 36.17 -7.36 16.28
N THR A 234 36.95 -6.69 15.44
CA THR A 234 36.74 -6.57 13.99
C THR A 234 36.82 -7.91 13.22
N ARG A 235 36.76 -9.05 13.92
CA ARG A 235 36.96 -10.40 13.38
C ARG A 235 35.74 -11.30 13.35
N ASN A 236 34.55 -10.85 13.75
CA ASN A 236 33.35 -11.66 13.54
C ASN A 236 32.76 -11.40 12.15
N ARG A 237 33.46 -11.89 11.12
CA ARG A 237 32.79 -12.26 9.88
C ARG A 237 31.93 -13.47 10.20
N CYS A 238 30.62 -13.28 10.32
CA CYS A 238 29.68 -14.37 10.13
C CYS A 238 29.95 -14.95 8.74
N ARG A 239 30.56 -16.14 8.68
CA ARG A 239 30.55 -16.95 7.47
C ARG A 239 29.12 -17.44 7.24
N PRO A 240 28.69 -17.54 5.96
CA PRO A 240 27.34 -17.95 5.59
C PRO A 240 27.01 -19.37 6.06
#